data_AF-A0A7U2IDE2-F1
#
_entry.id   AF-A0A7U2IDE2-F1
#
_cell.length_a   1.000
_cell.length_b   1.000
_cell.length_c   1.000
_cell.angle_alpha   90.00
_cell.angle_beta   90.00
_cell.angle_gamma   90.00
#
_symmetry.space_group_name_H-M   'P 1'
#
loop_
_entity.id
_entity.type
_entity.pdbx_description
1 polymer ?
#
loop_
_entity_poly.entity_id
_entity_poly.type
_entity_poly.pdbx_seq_one_letter_code
_entity_poly.pdbx_strand_id
1 'polypeptide(L)'
;MTSSTPKLLPLTSGPRLIVYHQTIHDPQGNYHSLLPLLTNNTGITHVIVAAIHLNEGPGNITLNDHRPDDKRFDQLWGEVAWLQGSDVKVLGMLGGAAKGSFERLSGDDESFEAHYTPLRTLIAAHNLNGLDLDIEEPIPLSTTTRLISRLRADFGADFLITLAPVATALLPDPNIPPHMRPPRNMLASGPSPNPLYPTLPHLSGFSYAELECSVYGREVAWYNTQFYCGWGDASGTGWYDAIIAAGWKPEKIVLGVVTNPGNGAGHVPVGKLGDVCAQLREKYKTVGKGFGGVMGWEYFNSGDSEEDIVHVAGLELGNETVQAGWVGALGRVLRVEDPPRPRTEQPLLGVTADQIRQMVTTLPAPSTAWPDEEVQKLVVLGFAQHEAVAALNATDGNVEMAAGFLFEHYPQ
;
A
#
# COMPACT_ATOMS: atom_id res chain seq x y z
N MET A 1 34.63 20.26 0.16
CA MET A 1 34.28 19.53 1.40
C MET A 1 33.86 18.15 0.95
N THR A 2 34.56 17.09 1.39
CA THR A 2 34.17 15.72 1.08
C THR A 2 32.81 15.44 1.71
N SER A 3 31.74 15.47 0.91
CA SER A 3 30.41 15.03 1.34
C SER A 3 30.54 13.57 1.74
N SER A 4 30.61 13.30 3.05
CA SER A 4 30.60 11.93 3.56
C SER A 4 29.21 11.36 3.30
N THR A 5 29.14 10.25 2.57
CA THR A 5 27.88 9.51 2.36
C THR A 5 27.16 9.35 3.69
N PRO A 6 25.90 9.79 3.81
CA PRO A 6 25.20 9.76 5.09
C PRO A 6 25.04 8.31 5.57
N LYS A 7 25.32 8.09 6.84
CA LYS A 7 25.19 6.76 7.45
C LYS A 7 23.71 6.39 7.55
N LEU A 8 23.37 5.21 7.03
CA LEU A 8 22.01 4.68 7.04
C LEU A 8 21.73 3.89 8.31
N LEU A 9 20.47 3.90 8.73
CA LEU A 9 19.91 3.10 9.80
C LEU A 9 19.97 1.61 9.45
N PRO A 10 20.15 0.73 10.45
CA PRO A 10 19.91 -0.71 10.27
C PRO A 10 18.54 -0.97 9.63
N LEU A 11 18.47 -1.91 8.67
CA LEU A 11 17.25 -2.21 7.91
C LEU A 11 16.07 -2.64 8.79
N THR A 12 16.33 -3.14 10.00
CA THR A 12 15.35 -3.55 11.00
C THR A 12 14.80 -2.41 11.86
N SER A 13 15.26 -1.18 11.64
CA SER A 13 14.93 0.00 12.46
C SER A 13 14.49 1.19 11.61
N GLY A 14 13.68 2.06 12.19
CA GLY A 14 13.19 3.28 11.54
C GLY A 14 12.12 3.04 10.46
N PRO A 15 11.76 4.11 9.72
CA PRO A 15 10.72 4.05 8.69
C PRO A 15 11.09 3.10 7.55
N ARG A 16 10.15 2.28 7.11
CA ARG A 16 10.34 1.39 5.96
C ARG A 16 10.46 2.21 4.67
N LEU A 17 11.25 1.69 3.74
CA LEU A 17 11.26 2.11 2.34
C LEU A 17 11.01 0.87 1.49
N ILE A 18 9.90 0.87 0.77
CA ILE A 18 9.33 -0.29 0.10
C ILE A 18 9.09 0.08 -1.37
N VAL A 19 9.36 -0.83 -2.30
CA VAL A 19 8.90 -0.71 -3.69
C VAL A 19 8.17 -1.98 -4.11
N TYR A 20 7.08 -1.80 -4.85
CA TYR A 20 6.42 -2.89 -5.57
C TYR A 20 7.13 -3.10 -6.91
N HIS A 21 7.21 -4.35 -7.34
CA HIS A 21 7.80 -4.75 -8.61
C HIS A 21 6.82 -5.67 -9.33
N GLN A 22 5.88 -5.07 -10.07
CA GLN A 22 4.84 -5.75 -10.84
C GLN A 22 5.21 -5.85 -12.32
N THR A 23 5.62 -4.74 -12.93
CA THR A 23 6.16 -4.71 -14.28
C THR A 23 7.59 -5.25 -14.25
N ILE A 24 7.70 -6.58 -14.32
CA ILE A 24 8.96 -7.33 -14.23
C ILE A 24 9.74 -7.25 -15.55
N HIS A 25 9.03 -7.27 -16.68
CA HIS A 25 9.60 -7.15 -18.02
C HIS A 25 8.90 -6.05 -18.82
N ASP A 26 9.64 -5.38 -19.70
CA ASP A 26 9.07 -4.47 -20.67
C ASP A 26 8.33 -5.22 -21.81
N PRO A 27 7.60 -4.52 -22.71
CA PRO A 27 6.92 -5.16 -23.83
C PRO A 27 7.84 -5.88 -24.84
N GLN A 28 9.15 -5.61 -24.81
CA GLN A 28 10.15 -6.29 -25.63
C GLN A 28 10.73 -7.53 -24.93
N GLY A 29 10.33 -7.79 -23.68
CA GLY A 29 10.80 -8.91 -22.88
C GLY A 29 12.11 -8.63 -22.14
N ASN A 30 12.57 -7.39 -22.06
CA ASN A 30 13.75 -7.04 -21.25
C ASN A 30 13.34 -6.95 -19.78
N TYR A 31 14.15 -7.55 -18.91
CA TYR A 31 13.91 -7.58 -17.47
C TYR A 31 14.34 -6.27 -16.78
N HIS A 32 13.50 -5.77 -15.88
CA HIS A 32 13.78 -4.58 -15.07
C HIS A 32 14.52 -4.95 -13.77
N SER A 33 15.85 -4.86 -13.81
CA SER A 33 16.72 -5.29 -12.70
C SER A 33 16.51 -4.54 -11.38
N LEU A 34 16.47 -5.30 -10.30
CA LEU A 34 16.38 -4.86 -8.90
C LEU A 34 17.76 -4.56 -8.29
N LEU A 35 18.85 -5.04 -8.89
CA LEU A 35 20.21 -4.84 -8.37
C LEU A 35 20.60 -3.35 -8.17
N PRO A 36 20.15 -2.39 -8.99
CA PRO A 36 20.39 -0.97 -8.73
C PRO A 36 19.92 -0.49 -7.35
N LEU A 37 18.94 -1.14 -6.73
CA LEU A 37 18.50 -0.83 -5.37
C LEU A 37 19.62 -1.06 -4.34
N LEU A 38 20.48 -2.06 -4.58
CA LEU A 38 21.62 -2.42 -3.73
C LEU A 38 22.88 -1.64 -4.10
N THR A 39 23.25 -1.61 -5.39
CA THR A 39 24.51 -1.00 -5.85
C THR A 39 24.57 0.50 -5.57
N ASN A 40 23.42 1.17 -5.53
CA ASN A 40 23.31 2.61 -5.28
C ASN A 40 23.07 2.97 -3.80
N ASN A 41 23.14 2.00 -2.88
CA ASN A 41 22.92 2.19 -1.44
C ASN A 41 21.66 3.01 -1.12
N THR A 42 20.54 2.64 -1.75
CA THR A 42 19.30 3.42 -1.71
C THR A 42 18.63 3.44 -0.33
N GLY A 43 19.02 2.54 0.57
CA GLY A 43 18.37 2.34 1.86
C GLY A 43 17.06 1.57 1.79
N ILE A 44 16.76 0.94 0.65
CA ILE A 44 15.60 0.05 0.50
C ILE A 44 15.56 -0.99 1.63
N THR A 45 14.37 -1.22 2.17
CA THR A 45 14.16 -2.19 3.25
C THR A 45 13.37 -3.41 2.79
N HIS A 46 12.42 -3.20 1.89
CA HIS A 46 11.56 -4.26 1.37
C HIS A 46 11.35 -4.11 -0.13
N VAL A 47 11.26 -5.23 -0.85
CA VAL A 47 10.76 -5.30 -2.22
C VAL A 47 9.57 -6.25 -2.23
N ILE A 48 8.49 -5.88 -2.92
CA ILE A 48 7.29 -6.71 -3.02
C ILE A 48 7.11 -7.13 -4.48
N VAL A 49 7.34 -8.41 -4.77
CA VAL A 49 7.17 -9.00 -6.10
C VAL A 49 5.68 -9.20 -6.36
N ALA A 50 5.17 -8.60 -7.43
CA ALA A 50 3.75 -8.57 -7.75
C ALA A 50 3.50 -8.95 -9.22
N ALA A 51 2.27 -9.28 -9.61
CA ALA A 51 1.16 -9.70 -8.75
C ALA A 51 0.99 -11.22 -8.85
N ILE A 52 0.80 -11.88 -7.71
CA ILE A 52 0.49 -13.31 -7.66
C ILE A 52 -1.03 -13.46 -7.78
N HIS A 53 -1.49 -14.24 -8.75
CA HIS A 53 -2.90 -14.50 -8.99
C HIS A 53 -3.22 -15.98 -8.78
N LEU A 54 -4.31 -16.24 -8.07
CA LEU A 54 -4.94 -17.56 -8.01
C LEU A 54 -6.05 -17.57 -9.06
N ASN A 55 -5.85 -18.35 -10.11
CA ASN A 55 -6.75 -18.38 -11.26
C ASN A 55 -7.78 -19.51 -11.12
N GLU A 56 -8.71 -19.59 -12.06
CA GLU A 56 -9.68 -20.69 -12.09
C GLU A 56 -8.97 -22.03 -12.33
N GLY A 57 -9.38 -23.05 -11.58
CA GLY A 57 -8.80 -24.39 -11.61
C GLY A 57 -7.71 -24.59 -10.55
N PRO A 58 -7.81 -25.65 -9.71
CA PRO A 58 -6.77 -26.00 -8.74
C PRO A 58 -5.37 -26.06 -9.36
N GLY A 59 -4.38 -25.46 -8.68
CA GLY A 59 -2.99 -25.43 -9.18
C GLY A 59 -2.69 -24.35 -10.23
N ASN A 60 -3.69 -23.62 -10.71
CA ASN A 60 -3.50 -22.53 -11.66
C ASN A 60 -3.09 -21.25 -10.93
N ILE A 61 -1.79 -21.10 -10.70
CA ILE A 61 -1.17 -19.90 -10.11
C ILE A 61 -0.31 -19.21 -11.16
N THR A 62 -0.38 -17.88 -11.20
CA THR A 62 0.50 -17.06 -12.04
C THR A 62 1.16 -15.95 -11.25
N LEU A 63 2.35 -15.54 -11.68
CA LEU A 63 2.95 -14.25 -11.39
C LEU A 63 2.74 -13.40 -12.66
N ASN A 64 1.90 -12.38 -12.54
CA ASN A 64 1.25 -11.71 -13.67
C ASN A 64 0.61 -12.77 -14.60
N ASP A 65 1.02 -12.82 -15.87
CA ASP A 65 0.42 -13.71 -16.86
C ASP A 65 1.07 -15.10 -16.97
N HIS A 66 2.16 -15.35 -16.25
CA HIS A 66 2.98 -16.55 -16.44
C HIS A 66 3.08 -17.35 -15.16
N ARG A 67 3.37 -18.65 -15.27
CA ARG A 67 3.62 -19.46 -14.09
C ARG A 67 4.86 -18.92 -13.35
N PRO A 68 4.89 -18.94 -12.01
CA PRO A 68 6.05 -18.44 -11.28
C PRO A 68 7.37 -19.21 -11.54
N ASP A 69 7.27 -20.46 -12.00
CA ASP A 69 8.39 -21.33 -12.38
C ASP A 69 8.81 -21.19 -13.86
N ASP A 70 8.21 -20.26 -14.61
CA ASP A 70 8.60 -19.97 -15.98
C ASP A 70 10.03 -19.40 -16.03
N LYS A 71 10.83 -19.86 -16.99
CA LYS A 71 12.24 -19.47 -17.17
C LYS A 71 12.44 -17.97 -17.33
N ARG A 72 11.42 -17.22 -17.76
CA ARG A 72 11.49 -15.75 -17.79
C ARG A 72 11.78 -15.14 -16.42
N PHE A 73 11.40 -15.81 -15.34
CA PHE A 73 11.61 -15.34 -13.97
C PHE A 73 12.91 -15.88 -13.36
N ASP A 74 13.75 -16.62 -14.11
CA ASP A 74 15.05 -17.10 -13.61
C ASP A 74 15.92 -15.94 -13.12
N GLN A 75 15.95 -14.82 -13.87
CA GLN A 75 16.70 -13.63 -13.46
C GLN A 75 16.08 -12.94 -12.24
N LEU A 76 14.75 -12.79 -12.21
CA LEU A 76 14.02 -12.25 -11.06
C LEU A 76 14.37 -13.01 -9.78
N TRP A 77 14.22 -14.33 -9.79
CA TRP A 77 14.47 -15.15 -8.61
C TRP A 77 15.94 -15.19 -8.21
N GLY A 78 16.86 -15.08 -9.17
CA GLY A 78 18.28 -14.86 -8.90
C GLY A 78 18.55 -13.55 -8.16
N GLU A 79 17.93 -12.45 -8.58
CA GLU A 79 18.09 -11.14 -7.93
C GLU A 79 17.35 -11.03 -6.59
N VAL A 80 16.21 -11.71 -6.44
CA VAL A 80 15.52 -11.87 -5.15
C VAL A 80 16.46 -12.51 -4.11
N ALA A 81 17.20 -13.54 -4.49
CA ALA A 81 18.19 -14.17 -3.60
C ALA A 81 19.32 -13.19 -3.20
N TRP A 82 19.75 -12.31 -4.12
CA TRP A 82 20.75 -11.26 -3.81
C TRP A 82 20.21 -10.21 -2.82
N LEU A 83 18.97 -9.76 -3.00
CA LEU A 83 18.29 -8.84 -2.09
C LEU A 83 18.17 -9.45 -0.69
N GLN A 84 17.68 -10.69 -0.60
CA GLN A 84 17.55 -11.42 0.66
C GLN A 84 18.90 -11.63 1.34
N GLY A 85 19.94 -11.99 0.57
CA GLY A 85 21.31 -12.13 1.06
C GLY A 85 21.94 -10.81 1.53
N SER A 86 21.35 -9.67 1.18
CA SER A 86 21.72 -8.32 1.61
C SER A 86 20.79 -7.78 2.71
N ASP A 87 20.04 -8.66 3.38
CA ASP A 87 19.06 -8.38 4.45
C ASP A 87 17.83 -7.55 4.03
N VAL A 88 17.66 -7.25 2.73
CA VAL A 88 16.42 -6.67 2.20
C VAL A 88 15.34 -7.74 2.24
N LYS A 89 14.17 -7.42 2.80
CA LYS A 89 13.07 -8.37 2.88
C LYS A 89 12.30 -8.41 1.56
N VAL A 90 12.14 -9.58 0.99
CA VAL A 90 11.36 -9.75 -0.24
C VAL A 90 10.05 -10.45 0.07
N LEU A 91 8.93 -9.79 -0.23
CA LEU A 91 7.57 -10.34 -0.10
C LEU A 91 7.00 -10.64 -1.48
N GLY A 92 5.97 -11.48 -1.55
CA GLY A 92 5.06 -11.52 -2.69
C GLY A 92 3.82 -10.66 -2.43
N MET A 93 3.15 -10.17 -3.47
CA MET A 93 1.82 -9.56 -3.37
C MET A 93 0.79 -10.50 -3.98
N LEU A 94 -0.25 -10.85 -3.22
CA LEU A 94 -1.38 -11.66 -3.70
C LEU A 94 -2.57 -10.76 -4.06
N GLY A 95 -3.16 -10.97 -5.24
CA GLY A 95 -4.36 -10.29 -5.70
C GLY A 95 -4.07 -9.02 -6.50
N GLY A 96 -4.48 -7.86 -5.95
CA GLY A 96 -4.50 -6.57 -6.64
C GLY A 96 -5.71 -6.38 -7.55
N ALA A 97 -5.61 -5.43 -8.48
CA ALA A 97 -6.71 -5.01 -9.35
C ALA A 97 -7.36 -6.15 -10.16
N ALA A 98 -6.58 -7.19 -10.52
CA ALA A 98 -7.11 -8.41 -11.14
C ALA A 98 -7.79 -9.28 -10.07
N LYS A 99 -9.12 -9.14 -9.97
CA LYS A 99 -9.98 -9.82 -8.99
C LYS A 99 -9.97 -11.35 -9.16
N GLY A 100 -10.38 -12.03 -8.10
CA GLY A 100 -10.71 -13.45 -8.06
C GLY A 100 -9.84 -14.27 -7.12
N SER A 101 -8.67 -13.78 -6.71
CA SER A 101 -7.74 -14.55 -5.89
C SER A 101 -8.31 -14.83 -4.49
N PHE A 102 -8.92 -13.83 -3.87
CA PHE A 102 -9.50 -13.97 -2.53
C PHE A 102 -10.89 -14.61 -2.56
N GLU A 103 -11.65 -14.43 -3.64
CA GLU A 103 -12.88 -15.20 -3.87
C GLU A 103 -12.60 -16.70 -3.83
N ARG A 104 -11.57 -17.16 -4.55
CA ARG A 104 -11.14 -18.58 -4.56
C ARG A 104 -10.69 -19.08 -3.19
N LEU A 105 -10.16 -18.19 -2.37
CA LEU A 105 -9.80 -18.47 -0.97
C LEU A 105 -10.99 -18.30 0.00
N SER A 106 -12.21 -18.04 -0.47
CA SER A 106 -13.41 -17.87 0.37
C SER A 106 -14.29 -19.12 0.45
N GLY A 107 -14.00 -20.16 -0.35
CA GLY A 107 -14.77 -21.41 -0.40
C GLY A 107 -14.64 -22.31 0.84
N ASP A 108 -15.11 -23.55 0.73
CA ASP A 108 -14.91 -24.59 1.73
C ASP A 108 -13.43 -24.99 1.90
N ASP A 109 -13.13 -25.90 2.82
CA ASP A 109 -11.76 -26.30 3.12
C ASP A 109 -11.07 -26.97 1.92
N GLU A 110 -11.80 -27.78 1.15
CA GLU A 110 -11.23 -28.44 -0.04
C GLU A 110 -10.83 -27.42 -1.11
N SER A 111 -11.74 -26.48 -1.43
CA SER A 111 -11.47 -25.40 -2.38
C SER A 111 -10.36 -24.47 -1.88
N PHE A 112 -10.35 -24.13 -0.59
CA PHE A 112 -9.30 -23.33 0.01
C PHE A 112 -7.93 -24.01 -0.14
N GLU A 113 -7.81 -25.29 0.21
CA GLU A 113 -6.53 -26.02 0.11
C GLU A 113 -6.04 -26.15 -1.33
N ALA A 114 -6.95 -26.36 -2.27
CA ALA A 114 -6.65 -26.49 -3.69
C ALA A 114 -6.01 -25.22 -4.28
N HIS A 115 -6.39 -24.03 -3.78
CA HIS A 115 -5.82 -22.74 -4.22
C HIS A 115 -4.68 -22.26 -3.33
N TYR A 116 -4.71 -22.58 -2.04
CA TYR A 116 -3.66 -22.17 -1.08
C TYR A 116 -2.38 -22.99 -1.21
N THR A 117 -2.45 -24.29 -1.49
CA THR A 117 -1.25 -25.16 -1.57
C THR A 117 -0.24 -24.70 -2.63
N PRO A 118 -0.64 -24.31 -3.85
CA PRO A 118 0.28 -23.74 -4.84
C PRO A 118 0.93 -22.44 -4.37
N LEU A 119 0.16 -21.55 -3.72
CA LEU A 119 0.68 -20.31 -3.13
C LEU A 119 1.73 -20.60 -2.05
N ARG A 120 1.42 -21.51 -1.12
CA ARG A 120 2.37 -21.96 -0.09
C ARG A 120 3.66 -22.52 -0.71
N THR A 121 3.52 -23.30 -1.78
CA THR A 121 4.66 -23.89 -2.50
C THR A 121 5.54 -22.81 -3.12
N LEU A 122 4.93 -21.81 -3.75
CA LEU A 122 5.64 -20.64 -4.30
C LEU A 122 6.43 -19.88 -3.22
N ILE A 123 5.77 -19.56 -2.10
CA ILE A 123 6.39 -18.84 -0.98
C ILE A 123 7.61 -19.61 -0.47
N ALA A 124 7.49 -20.92 -0.30
CA ALA A 124 8.57 -21.78 0.18
C ALA A 124 9.71 -21.91 -0.86
N ALA A 125 9.39 -22.02 -2.15
CA ALA A 125 10.38 -22.21 -3.21
C ALA A 125 11.37 -21.04 -3.33
N HIS A 126 10.91 -19.81 -3.08
CA HIS A 126 11.74 -18.60 -3.16
C HIS A 126 12.06 -17.96 -1.80
N ASN A 127 11.80 -18.69 -0.71
CA ASN A 127 12.04 -18.23 0.67
C ASN A 127 11.49 -16.82 0.93
N LEU A 128 10.31 -16.49 0.39
CA LEU A 128 9.74 -15.15 0.54
C LEU A 128 9.58 -14.86 2.03
N ASN A 129 9.98 -13.65 2.44
CA ASN A 129 9.94 -13.24 3.84
C ASN A 129 8.54 -12.92 4.31
N GLY A 130 7.57 -12.83 3.40
CA GLY A 130 6.20 -12.51 3.70
C GLY A 130 5.30 -12.46 2.49
N LEU A 131 4.03 -12.16 2.74
CA LEU A 131 3.01 -11.95 1.73
C LEU A 131 2.20 -10.69 2.06
N ASP A 132 2.08 -9.81 1.06
CA ASP A 132 1.16 -8.69 1.06
C ASP A 132 -0.19 -9.13 0.47
N LEU A 133 -1.25 -8.93 1.23
CA LEU A 133 -2.62 -9.24 0.82
C LEU A 133 -3.27 -7.98 0.27
N ASP A 134 -3.18 -7.80 -1.05
CA ASP A 134 -3.75 -6.65 -1.74
C ASP A 134 -5.18 -6.96 -2.20
N ILE A 135 -6.13 -6.76 -1.28
CA ILE A 135 -7.52 -7.20 -1.43
C ILE A 135 -8.35 -6.09 -2.07
N GLU A 136 -8.44 -6.12 -3.41
CA GLU A 136 -9.25 -5.18 -4.20
C GLU A 136 -10.58 -5.76 -4.69
N GLU A 137 -11.12 -6.70 -3.92
CA GLU A 137 -12.42 -7.33 -4.13
C GLU A 137 -13.17 -7.53 -2.82
N PRO A 138 -14.51 -7.39 -2.80
CA PRO A 138 -15.29 -7.51 -1.57
C PRO A 138 -15.35 -8.95 -1.09
N ILE A 139 -14.76 -9.21 0.08
CA ILE A 139 -14.76 -10.54 0.73
C ILE A 139 -15.18 -10.45 2.19
N PRO A 140 -15.69 -11.54 2.80
CA PRO A 140 -15.96 -11.56 4.23
C PRO A 140 -14.65 -11.57 5.04
N LEU A 141 -14.69 -10.99 6.25
CA LEU A 141 -13.54 -10.96 7.17
C LEU A 141 -12.97 -12.37 7.44
N SER A 142 -13.84 -13.38 7.48
CA SER A 142 -13.47 -14.78 7.72
C SER A 142 -12.45 -15.30 6.69
N THR A 143 -12.53 -14.87 5.44
CA THR A 143 -11.58 -15.23 4.38
C THR A 143 -10.18 -14.72 4.73
N THR A 144 -10.08 -13.43 5.03
CA THR A 144 -8.82 -12.78 5.41
C THR A 144 -8.23 -13.41 6.67
N THR A 145 -9.04 -13.60 7.71
CA THR A 145 -8.55 -14.18 8.97
C THR A 145 -8.12 -15.64 8.83
N ARG A 146 -8.81 -16.43 7.98
CA ARG A 146 -8.41 -17.81 7.67
C ARG A 146 -7.05 -17.83 6.99
N LEU A 147 -6.83 -16.97 6.00
CA LEU A 147 -5.55 -16.88 5.29
C LEU A 147 -4.41 -16.44 6.23
N ILE A 148 -4.63 -15.40 7.04
CA ILE A 148 -3.64 -14.93 8.04
C ILE A 148 -3.27 -16.07 9.00
N SER A 149 -4.28 -16.75 9.56
CA SER A 149 -4.06 -17.89 10.47
C SER A 149 -3.25 -18.99 9.82
N ARG A 150 -3.53 -19.28 8.54
CA ARG A 150 -2.88 -20.36 7.82
C ARG A 150 -1.43 -20.03 7.45
N LEU A 151 -1.16 -18.83 6.95
CA LEU A 151 0.19 -18.34 6.69
C LEU A 151 1.04 -18.36 7.95
N ARG A 152 0.49 -17.91 9.07
CA ARG A 152 1.20 -17.92 10.36
C ARG A 152 1.53 -19.33 10.83
N ALA A 153 0.60 -20.28 10.66
CA ALA A 153 0.83 -21.68 11.02
C ALA A 153 1.92 -22.34 10.17
N ASP A 154 1.96 -22.05 8.87
CA ASP A 154 2.90 -22.70 7.94
C ASP A 154 4.30 -22.07 7.93
N PHE A 155 4.41 -20.76 8.14
CA PHE A 155 5.67 -20.00 8.00
C PHE A 155 6.22 -19.43 9.31
N GLY A 156 5.50 -19.56 10.43
CA GLY A 156 5.97 -19.14 11.75
C GLY A 156 5.89 -17.63 11.98
N ALA A 157 6.32 -17.17 13.16
CA ALA A 157 6.11 -15.81 13.66
C ALA A 157 6.88 -14.70 12.91
N ASP A 158 8.00 -15.05 12.25
CA ASP A 158 8.84 -14.08 11.54
C ASP A 158 8.33 -13.79 10.11
N PHE A 159 7.38 -14.58 9.61
CA PHE A 159 6.77 -14.34 8.30
C PHE A 159 5.97 -13.04 8.30
N LEU A 160 6.27 -12.13 7.38
CA LEU A 160 5.61 -10.84 7.31
C LEU A 160 4.26 -11.00 6.62
N ILE A 161 3.20 -10.54 7.27
CA ILE A 161 1.86 -10.48 6.68
C ILE A 161 1.46 -9.02 6.66
N THR A 162 1.25 -8.48 5.46
CA THR A 162 0.84 -7.09 5.26
C THR A 162 -0.45 -7.05 4.45
N LEU A 163 -1.12 -5.92 4.46
CA LEU A 163 -2.28 -5.67 3.61
C LEU A 163 -2.10 -4.30 2.95
N ALA A 164 -2.76 -4.07 1.82
CA ALA A 164 -2.69 -2.81 1.09
C ALA A 164 -4.05 -2.06 1.04
N PRO A 165 -4.63 -1.63 2.19
CA PRO A 165 -5.88 -0.89 2.18
C PRO A 165 -5.73 0.44 1.45
N VAL A 166 -6.76 0.82 0.71
CA VAL A 166 -6.96 2.22 0.31
C VAL A 166 -7.15 3.11 1.54
N ALA A 167 -6.63 4.34 1.55
CA ALA A 167 -6.57 5.17 2.77
C ALA A 167 -7.94 5.48 3.40
N THR A 168 -9.00 5.61 2.59
CA THR A 168 -10.39 5.72 3.05
C THR A 168 -10.84 4.55 3.93
N ALA A 169 -10.33 3.33 3.69
CA ALA A 169 -10.66 2.14 4.49
C ALA A 169 -10.22 2.25 5.96
N LEU A 170 -9.35 3.21 6.27
CA LEU A 170 -8.81 3.43 7.61
C LEU A 170 -9.45 4.64 8.32
N LEU A 171 -10.32 5.39 7.62
CA LEU A 171 -10.96 6.59 8.13
C LEU A 171 -12.43 6.34 8.45
N PRO A 172 -12.92 6.75 9.64
CA PRO A 172 -14.34 6.61 9.99
C PRO A 172 -15.20 7.54 9.13
N ASP A 173 -16.39 7.07 8.74
CA ASP A 173 -17.34 7.87 7.98
C ASP A 173 -17.82 9.09 8.80
N PRO A 174 -17.54 10.33 8.34
CA PRO A 174 -17.92 11.54 9.03
C PRO A 174 -19.41 11.88 8.88
N ASN A 175 -20.18 11.13 8.09
CA ASN A 175 -21.58 11.42 7.81
C ASN A 175 -22.59 10.63 8.67
N ILE A 176 -22.12 9.72 9.51
CA ILE A 176 -22.99 8.92 10.38
C ILE A 176 -23.76 9.84 11.37
N PRO A 177 -25.12 9.84 11.34
CA PRO A 177 -25.95 10.61 12.25
C PRO A 177 -25.68 10.30 13.73
N PRO A 178 -25.70 11.29 14.64
CA PRO A 178 -25.36 11.13 16.06
C PRO A 178 -25.98 9.91 16.76
N HIS A 179 -27.25 9.62 16.48
CA HIS A 179 -28.00 8.53 17.12
C HIS A 179 -27.65 7.13 16.61
N MET A 180 -26.94 7.00 15.48
CA MET A 180 -26.46 5.74 14.92
C MET A 180 -24.96 5.52 15.14
N ARG A 181 -24.27 6.48 15.78
CA ARG A 181 -22.83 6.38 16.02
C ARG A 181 -22.57 5.30 17.08
N PRO A 182 -21.77 4.27 16.75
CA PRO A 182 -21.42 3.27 17.75
C PRO A 182 -20.58 3.91 18.87
N PRO A 183 -20.68 3.38 20.10
CA PRO A 183 -19.90 3.89 21.21
C PRO A 183 -18.40 3.74 20.90
N ARG A 184 -17.60 4.70 21.38
CA ARG A 184 -16.15 4.59 21.24
C ARG A 184 -15.65 3.51 22.17
N ASN A 185 -14.86 2.58 21.64
CA ASN A 185 -14.19 1.59 22.46
C ASN A 185 -13.08 2.29 23.28
N MET A 186 -13.32 2.52 24.57
CA MET A 186 -12.25 2.96 25.48
C MET A 186 -11.56 1.70 26.02
N LEU A 187 -10.80 1.01 25.17
CA LEU A 187 -9.99 -0.11 25.63
C LEU A 187 -8.87 0.39 26.55
N ALA A 188 -8.54 -0.40 27.57
CA ALA A 188 -7.51 -0.06 28.56
C ALA A 188 -6.07 0.00 27.98
N SER A 189 -5.86 -0.40 26.73
CA SER A 189 -4.55 -0.59 26.08
C SER A 189 -4.11 0.54 25.13
N GLY A 190 -4.75 1.72 25.20
CA GLY A 190 -4.39 2.88 24.37
C GLY A 190 -5.30 3.07 23.14
N PRO A 191 -5.01 4.05 22.27
CA PRO A 191 -5.84 4.33 21.11
C PRO A 191 -5.83 3.14 20.13
N SER A 192 -7.03 2.74 19.70
CA SER A 192 -7.26 1.75 18.64
C SER A 192 -8.34 2.29 17.70
N PRO A 193 -8.36 1.88 16.41
CA PRO A 193 -9.50 2.17 15.56
C PRO A 193 -10.78 1.55 16.15
N ASN A 194 -11.95 2.13 15.85
CA ASN A 194 -13.23 1.62 16.35
C ASN A 194 -13.77 0.52 15.41
N PRO A 195 -13.79 -0.76 15.81
CA PRO A 195 -14.16 -1.87 14.92
C PRO A 195 -15.62 -1.85 14.51
N LEU A 196 -16.48 -1.18 15.29
CA LEU A 196 -17.92 -1.09 15.02
C LEU A 196 -18.27 0.11 14.13
N TYR A 197 -17.34 1.03 13.92
CA TYR A 197 -17.60 2.29 13.25
C TYR A 197 -17.36 2.14 11.74
N PRO A 198 -18.39 2.30 10.88
CA PRO A 198 -18.22 2.23 9.44
C PRO A 198 -17.18 3.23 8.93
N THR A 199 -16.38 2.80 7.96
CA THR A 199 -15.35 3.63 7.34
C THR A 199 -15.88 4.30 6.08
N LEU A 200 -15.10 5.21 5.51
CA LEU A 200 -15.34 5.65 4.15
C LEU A 200 -15.26 4.46 3.17
N PRO A 201 -15.84 4.59 1.96
CA PRO A 201 -15.86 3.51 0.97
C PRO A 201 -14.47 2.97 0.64
N HIS A 202 -14.39 1.67 0.35
CA HIS A 202 -13.14 0.96 0.03
C HIS A 202 -13.41 -0.34 -0.75
N LEU A 203 -12.34 -1.04 -1.14
CA LEU A 203 -12.40 -2.15 -2.11
C LEU A 203 -12.67 -3.53 -1.49
N SER A 204 -12.23 -3.76 -0.25
CA SER A 204 -12.06 -5.11 0.31
C SER A 204 -13.29 -5.74 0.99
N GLY A 205 -14.40 -5.01 1.13
CA GLY A 205 -15.65 -5.48 1.74
C GLY A 205 -15.66 -5.60 3.27
N PHE A 206 -14.62 -6.16 3.89
CA PHE A 206 -14.53 -6.28 5.36
C PHE A 206 -13.97 -5.03 6.05
N SER A 207 -14.24 -4.87 7.35
CA SER A 207 -13.71 -3.76 8.16
C SER A 207 -12.25 -4.00 8.58
N TYR A 208 -11.34 -3.14 8.12
CA TYR A 208 -9.94 -3.15 8.57
C TYR A 208 -9.80 -2.85 10.07
N ALA A 209 -10.66 -1.99 10.62
CA ALA A 209 -10.68 -1.71 12.05
C ALA A 209 -11.08 -2.95 12.88
N GLU A 210 -12.02 -3.74 12.37
CA GLU A 210 -12.40 -5.04 12.97
C GLU A 210 -11.25 -6.04 12.90
N LEU A 211 -10.58 -6.14 11.73
CA LEU A 211 -9.38 -6.97 11.59
C LEU A 211 -8.29 -6.58 12.59
N GLU A 212 -7.92 -5.30 12.68
CA GLU A 212 -6.88 -4.80 13.59
C GLU A 212 -7.20 -5.09 15.06
N CYS A 213 -8.48 -4.99 15.44
CA CYS A 213 -8.93 -5.27 16.81
C CYS A 213 -9.06 -6.76 17.13
N SER A 214 -9.00 -7.64 16.12
CA SER A 214 -9.07 -9.09 16.30
C SER A 214 -7.73 -9.68 16.76
N VAL A 215 -7.73 -10.97 17.13
CA VAL A 215 -6.48 -11.70 17.40
C VAL A 215 -5.58 -11.82 16.16
N TYR A 216 -6.16 -11.80 14.97
CA TYR A 216 -5.43 -11.89 13.70
C TYR A 216 -4.80 -10.56 13.29
N GLY A 217 -5.34 -9.42 13.73
CA GLY A 217 -4.74 -8.10 13.52
C GLY A 217 -3.36 -7.96 14.16
N ARG A 218 -3.10 -8.71 15.23
CA ARG A 218 -1.77 -8.79 15.88
C ARG A 218 -0.73 -9.47 14.99
N GLU A 219 -1.16 -10.33 14.08
CA GLU A 219 -0.30 -11.04 13.14
C GLU A 219 0.04 -10.18 11.91
N VAL A 220 -0.69 -9.07 11.69
CA VAL A 220 -0.43 -8.11 10.61
C VAL A 220 0.71 -7.19 11.01
N ALA A 221 1.78 -7.20 10.22
CA ALA A 221 2.98 -6.44 10.48
C ALA A 221 2.77 -4.93 10.26
N TRP A 222 2.13 -4.55 9.15
CA TRP A 222 1.72 -3.18 8.81
C TRP A 222 0.73 -3.16 7.64
N TYR A 223 0.27 -1.97 7.28
CA TYR A 223 -0.63 -1.67 6.17
C TYR A 223 0.07 -0.77 5.14
N ASN A 224 0.24 -1.26 3.91
CA ASN A 224 0.70 -0.52 2.74
C ASN A 224 -0.44 0.37 2.22
N THR A 225 -0.70 1.48 2.93
CA THR A 225 -1.94 2.23 2.77
C THR A 225 -1.88 3.09 1.51
N GLN A 226 -2.84 2.95 0.60
CA GLN A 226 -2.81 3.63 -0.70
C GLN A 226 -3.38 5.06 -0.61
N PHE A 227 -2.53 6.09 -0.76
CA PHE A 227 -2.91 7.53 -0.75
C PHE A 227 -2.93 8.13 -2.16
N TYR A 228 -3.51 7.41 -3.12
CA TYR A 228 -3.56 7.78 -4.53
C TYR A 228 -4.86 7.26 -5.17
N CYS A 229 -5.05 7.50 -6.47
CA CYS A 229 -6.19 7.03 -7.26
C CYS A 229 -7.57 7.37 -6.66
N GLY A 230 -7.71 8.54 -6.04
CA GLY A 230 -8.98 8.99 -5.45
C GLY A 230 -9.24 8.46 -4.04
N TRP A 231 -8.30 7.74 -3.44
CA TRP A 231 -8.49 7.13 -2.11
C TRP A 231 -7.76 7.82 -0.97
N GLY A 232 -6.90 8.79 -1.29
CA GLY A 232 -6.19 9.61 -0.31
C GLY A 232 -5.27 10.62 -1.01
N ASP A 233 -4.61 11.45 -0.21
CA ASP A 233 -3.63 12.43 -0.68
C ASP A 233 -2.34 12.35 0.15
N ALA A 234 -1.21 12.15 -0.53
CA ALA A 234 0.12 12.16 0.04
C ALA A 234 0.85 13.51 -0.10
N SER A 235 0.19 14.52 -0.68
CA SER A 235 0.81 15.84 -0.93
C SER A 235 0.97 16.70 0.34
N GLY A 236 0.44 16.23 1.48
CA GLY A 236 0.62 16.82 2.81
C GLY A 236 0.44 15.78 3.91
N THR A 237 0.52 16.19 5.18
CA THR A 237 0.40 15.25 6.33
C THR A 237 -1.04 14.97 6.75
N GLY A 238 -2.03 15.75 6.28
CA GLY A 238 -3.39 15.76 6.83
C GLY A 238 -4.11 14.42 6.80
N TRP A 239 -4.03 13.69 5.69
CA TRP A 239 -4.65 12.36 5.57
C TRP A 239 -4.00 11.34 6.54
N TYR A 240 -2.67 11.32 6.60
CA TYR A 240 -1.95 10.47 7.55
C TYR A 240 -2.31 10.82 8.99
N ASP A 241 -2.33 12.12 9.32
CA ASP A 241 -2.70 12.63 10.65
C ASP A 241 -4.11 12.22 11.05
N ALA A 242 -5.08 12.25 10.12
CA ALA A 242 -6.45 11.79 10.37
C ALA A 242 -6.52 10.28 10.64
N ILE A 243 -5.73 9.47 9.96
CA ILE A 243 -5.64 8.02 10.21
C ILE A 243 -5.07 7.76 11.61
N ILE A 244 -3.98 8.43 12.00
CA ILE A 244 -3.43 8.26 13.35
C ILE A 244 -4.41 8.74 14.42
N ALA A 245 -5.07 9.88 14.19
CA ALA A 245 -6.10 10.42 15.07
C ALA A 245 -7.31 9.46 15.24
N ALA A 246 -7.64 8.69 14.19
CA ALA A 246 -8.67 7.65 14.22
C ALA A 246 -8.28 6.43 15.10
N GLY A 247 -7.03 6.34 15.54
CA GLY A 247 -6.55 5.35 16.50
C GLY A 247 -5.55 4.34 15.94
N TRP A 248 -5.12 4.49 14.69
CA TRP A 248 -4.10 3.66 14.09
C TRP A 248 -2.71 3.99 14.62
N LYS A 249 -1.86 2.98 14.79
CA LYS A 249 -0.47 3.17 15.24
C LYS A 249 0.40 3.63 14.06
N PRO A 250 1.19 4.72 14.20
CA PRO A 250 2.05 5.21 13.11
C PRO A 250 2.96 4.14 12.52
N GLU A 251 3.51 3.25 13.35
CA GLU A 251 4.42 2.21 12.88
C GLU A 251 3.77 1.12 12.02
N LYS A 252 2.42 1.03 12.05
CA LYS A 252 1.62 0.13 11.21
C LYS A 252 1.13 0.79 9.94
N ILE A 253 1.25 2.10 9.77
CA ILE A 253 0.75 2.81 8.58
C ILE A 253 1.94 3.24 7.73
N VAL A 254 2.07 2.59 6.57
CA VAL A 254 3.02 2.98 5.51
C VAL A 254 2.30 3.89 4.52
N LEU A 255 2.89 5.04 4.21
CA LEU A 255 2.39 6.02 3.25
C LEU A 255 2.64 5.50 1.84
N GLY A 256 1.62 4.96 1.19
CA GLY A 256 1.68 4.48 -0.17
C GLY A 256 1.44 5.55 -1.21
N VAL A 257 2.31 5.62 -2.21
CA VAL A 257 2.29 6.59 -3.30
C VAL A 257 2.48 5.91 -4.65
N VAL A 258 2.02 6.55 -5.72
CA VAL A 258 2.48 6.22 -7.07
C VAL A 258 3.83 6.87 -7.34
N THR A 259 4.75 6.13 -7.95
CA THR A 259 6.15 6.57 -8.19
C THR A 259 6.31 7.34 -9.50
N ASN A 260 5.30 7.26 -10.36
CA ASN A 260 5.21 7.90 -11.67
C ASN A 260 3.74 8.29 -11.91
N PRO A 261 3.43 9.46 -12.48
CA PRO A 261 2.05 9.84 -12.81
C PRO A 261 1.35 8.88 -13.78
N GLY A 262 2.11 8.10 -14.58
CA GLY A 262 1.57 7.05 -15.44
C GLY A 262 1.04 5.82 -14.69
N ASN A 263 1.38 5.65 -13.40
CA ASN A 263 0.94 4.49 -12.60
C ASN A 263 -0.40 4.75 -11.88
N GLY A 264 -0.90 5.99 -11.88
CA GLY A 264 -2.16 6.36 -11.26
C GLY A 264 -2.25 7.85 -10.92
N ALA A 265 -3.47 8.32 -10.63
CA ALA A 265 -3.70 9.71 -10.23
C ALA A 265 -3.20 9.98 -8.81
N GLY A 266 -2.90 11.26 -8.53
CA GLY A 266 -2.40 11.68 -7.21
C GLY A 266 -0.89 11.49 -7.02
N HIS A 267 -0.10 11.45 -8.11
CA HIS A 267 1.36 11.49 -8.03
C HIS A 267 1.83 12.75 -7.28
N VAL A 268 2.80 12.54 -6.38
CA VAL A 268 3.45 13.61 -5.63
C VAL A 268 4.92 13.60 -6.03
N PRO A 269 5.45 14.70 -6.59
CA PRO A 269 6.86 14.81 -6.93
C PRO A 269 7.77 14.48 -5.75
N VAL A 270 8.84 13.73 -5.99
CA VAL A 270 9.70 13.12 -4.97
C VAL A 270 10.31 14.14 -4.01
N GLY A 271 10.59 15.37 -4.48
CA GLY A 271 11.05 16.46 -3.62
C GLY A 271 10.02 16.85 -2.57
N LYS A 272 8.77 17.08 -3.00
CA LYS A 272 7.65 17.39 -2.10
C LYS A 272 7.33 16.20 -1.19
N LEU A 273 7.36 14.98 -1.72
CA LEU A 273 7.18 13.76 -0.93
C LEU A 273 8.26 13.62 0.15
N GLY A 274 9.52 13.96 -0.17
CA GLY A 274 10.62 14.01 0.79
C GLY A 274 10.35 14.96 1.95
N ASP A 275 9.80 16.15 1.69
CA ASP A 275 9.42 17.10 2.73
C ASP A 275 8.30 16.56 3.64
N VAL A 276 7.27 15.93 3.05
CA VAL A 276 6.19 15.28 3.80
C VAL A 276 6.75 14.16 4.67
N CYS A 277 7.65 13.32 4.14
CA CYS A 277 8.30 12.25 4.87
C CYS A 277 9.13 12.77 6.05
N ALA A 278 9.89 13.85 5.85
CA ALA A 278 10.66 14.48 6.91
C ALA A 278 9.75 14.99 8.04
N GLN A 279 8.61 15.61 7.68
CA GLN A 279 7.61 16.06 8.65
C GLN A 279 6.98 14.90 9.42
N LEU A 280 6.53 13.84 8.75
CA LEU A 280 5.92 12.68 9.42
C LEU A 280 6.93 11.96 10.32
N ARG A 281 8.17 11.77 9.86
CA ARG A 281 9.25 11.16 10.64
C ARG A 281 9.53 11.94 11.92
N GLU A 282 9.63 13.26 11.85
CA GLU A 282 9.88 14.12 13.01
C GLU A 282 8.66 14.21 13.94
N LYS A 283 7.45 14.39 13.38
CA LYS A 283 6.19 14.52 14.14
C LYS A 283 5.93 13.28 14.97
N TYR A 284 6.07 12.09 14.39
CA TYR A 284 5.72 10.83 15.07
C TYR A 284 6.87 10.15 15.80
N LYS A 285 8.08 10.72 15.84
CA LYS A 285 9.29 10.06 16.41
C LYS A 285 9.15 9.57 17.85
N THR A 286 8.27 10.18 18.66
CA THR A 286 8.01 9.80 20.06
C THR A 286 6.67 9.08 20.25
N VAL A 287 5.99 8.67 19.17
CA VAL A 287 4.69 8.00 19.21
C VAL A 287 4.86 6.56 18.72
N GLY A 288 4.56 5.59 19.57
CA GLY A 288 4.71 4.17 19.24
C GLY A 288 6.16 3.85 18.84
N LYS A 289 6.34 3.24 17.66
CA LYS A 289 7.68 3.02 17.05
C LYS A 289 8.01 4.03 15.93
N GLY A 290 7.25 5.12 15.84
CA GLY A 290 7.45 6.17 14.85
C GLY A 290 6.76 5.92 13.52
N PHE A 291 6.98 6.83 12.57
CA PHE A 291 6.42 6.78 11.22
C PHE A 291 6.74 5.44 10.51
N GLY A 292 5.69 4.77 9.99
CA GLY A 292 5.79 3.42 9.44
C GLY A 292 6.64 3.29 8.17
N GLY A 293 6.76 4.36 7.38
CA GLY A 293 7.55 4.39 6.15
C GLY A 293 6.77 4.77 4.91
N VAL A 294 7.38 4.55 3.74
CA VAL A 294 6.80 4.78 2.42
C VAL A 294 6.86 3.50 1.60
N MET A 295 5.81 3.26 0.82
CA MET A 295 5.85 2.30 -0.29
C MET A 295 5.59 3.03 -1.62
N GLY A 296 6.26 2.59 -2.68
CA GLY A 296 6.08 3.11 -4.03
C GLY A 296 5.47 2.09 -4.99
N TRP A 297 4.37 2.47 -5.64
CA TRP A 297 3.72 1.78 -6.76
C TRP A 297 4.07 2.46 -8.11
N GLU A 298 4.97 1.94 -8.94
CA GLU A 298 5.84 0.78 -8.76
C GLU A 298 7.26 1.04 -9.31
N TYR A 299 8.18 0.09 -9.20
CA TYR A 299 9.61 0.32 -9.38
C TYR A 299 10.04 0.69 -10.80
N PHE A 300 9.54 0.01 -11.85
CA PHE A 300 10.20 0.01 -13.17
C PHE A 300 10.31 1.39 -13.85
N ASN A 301 9.39 2.31 -13.58
CA ASN A 301 9.38 3.67 -14.13
C ASN A 301 9.43 4.75 -13.02
N SER A 302 9.84 4.36 -11.80
CA SER A 302 9.90 5.26 -10.66
C SER A 302 10.75 6.49 -10.96
N GLY A 303 10.18 7.68 -10.73
CA GLY A 303 10.86 8.95 -10.94
C GLY A 303 11.10 9.32 -12.41
N ASP A 304 10.58 8.56 -13.37
CA ASP A 304 10.62 8.91 -14.80
C ASP A 304 9.55 9.96 -15.14
N SER A 305 9.66 11.12 -14.49
CA SER A 305 8.85 12.31 -14.72
C SER A 305 9.78 13.53 -14.73
N GLU A 306 9.43 14.58 -15.49
CA GLU A 306 10.32 15.74 -15.66
C GLU A 306 10.73 16.38 -14.32
N GLU A 307 9.75 16.57 -13.42
CA GLU A 307 10.00 17.18 -12.10
C GLU A 307 10.87 16.29 -11.20
N ASP A 308 10.63 14.97 -11.20
CA ASP A 308 11.42 14.02 -10.40
C ASP A 308 12.86 13.91 -10.93
N ILE A 309 13.04 13.85 -12.25
CA ILE A 309 14.37 13.79 -12.89
C ILE A 309 15.18 15.03 -12.51
N VAL A 310 14.58 16.22 -12.61
CA VAL A 310 15.25 17.48 -12.25
C VAL A 310 15.64 17.49 -10.77
N HIS A 311 14.73 17.07 -9.89
CA HIS A 311 15.01 17.03 -8.46
C HIS A 311 16.13 16.05 -8.11
N VAL A 312 16.04 14.80 -8.59
CA VAL A 312 17.01 13.74 -8.30
C VAL A 312 18.40 14.09 -8.84
N ALA A 313 18.49 14.67 -10.04
CA ALA A 313 19.77 15.13 -10.61
C ALA A 313 20.46 16.17 -9.70
N GLY A 314 19.68 17.02 -9.02
CA GLY A 314 20.19 18.00 -8.06
C GLY A 314 20.72 17.41 -6.74
N LEU A 315 20.45 16.14 -6.43
CA LEU A 315 20.87 15.50 -5.18
C LEU A 315 22.26 14.86 -5.25
N GLU A 316 22.89 14.78 -6.43
CA GLU A 316 24.20 14.14 -6.63
C GLU A 316 24.26 12.74 -5.99
N LEU A 317 23.26 11.89 -6.26
CA LEU A 317 23.18 10.54 -5.66
C LEU A 317 24.21 9.57 -6.23
N GLY A 318 24.72 9.84 -7.44
CA GLY A 318 25.54 8.88 -8.18
C GLY A 318 24.75 7.65 -8.63
N ASN A 319 23.43 7.80 -8.80
CA ASN A 319 22.54 6.69 -9.16
C ASN A 319 22.76 6.26 -10.61
N GLU A 320 22.85 4.94 -10.82
CA GLU A 320 23.02 4.34 -12.15
C GLU A 320 21.73 4.37 -12.98
N THR A 321 20.57 4.39 -12.33
CA THR A 321 19.26 4.37 -12.97
C THR A 321 18.32 5.41 -12.36
N VAL A 322 17.33 5.88 -13.12
CA VAL A 322 16.32 6.85 -12.66
C VAL A 322 15.55 6.29 -11.46
N GLN A 323 15.20 5.01 -11.54
CA GLN A 323 14.45 4.27 -10.52
C GLN A 323 15.22 4.22 -9.19
N ALA A 324 16.50 3.86 -9.23
CA ALA A 324 17.36 3.87 -8.04
C ALA A 324 17.54 5.29 -7.48
N GLY A 325 17.52 6.30 -8.35
CA GLY A 325 17.54 7.71 -7.95
C GLY A 325 16.32 8.12 -7.14
N TRP A 326 15.12 7.75 -7.57
CA TRP A 326 13.87 8.02 -6.82
C TRP A 326 13.90 7.36 -5.43
N VAL A 327 14.30 6.08 -5.36
CA VAL A 327 14.39 5.35 -4.09
C VAL A 327 15.49 5.96 -3.20
N GLY A 328 16.65 6.29 -3.77
CA GLY A 328 17.76 6.91 -3.04
C GLY A 328 17.43 8.30 -2.49
N ALA A 329 16.63 9.09 -3.21
CA ALA A 329 16.16 10.40 -2.75
C ALA A 329 15.34 10.27 -1.45
N LEU A 330 14.37 9.35 -1.42
CA LEU A 330 13.60 9.06 -0.20
C LEU A 330 14.46 8.38 0.88
N GLY A 331 15.41 7.53 0.49
CA GLY A 331 16.40 6.93 1.38
C GLY A 331 17.15 7.96 2.22
N ARG A 332 17.55 9.07 1.61
CA ARG A 332 18.23 10.19 2.31
C ARG A 332 17.36 10.89 3.36
N VAL A 333 16.04 10.70 3.32
CA VAL A 333 15.10 11.26 4.31
C VAL A 333 14.71 10.21 5.34
N LEU A 334 14.33 9.01 4.88
CA LEU A 334 13.74 7.97 5.72
C LEU A 334 14.79 7.15 6.46
N ARG A 335 15.96 6.95 5.84
CA ARG A 335 16.92 5.92 6.25
C ARG A 335 18.19 6.47 6.85
N VAL A 336 18.40 7.78 6.90
CA VAL A 336 19.59 8.38 7.54
C VAL A 336 19.49 8.35 9.07
N GLU A 337 20.61 8.16 9.77
CA GLU A 337 20.65 8.12 11.24
C GLU A 337 20.22 9.46 11.88
N ASP A 338 20.66 10.59 11.32
CA ASP A 338 20.28 11.94 11.76
C ASP A 338 19.57 12.69 10.63
N PRO A 339 18.23 12.61 10.55
CA PRO A 339 17.45 13.28 9.52
C PRO A 339 17.35 14.79 9.78
N PRO A 340 16.98 15.56 8.74
CA PRO A 340 16.45 16.90 8.92
C PRO A 340 15.32 16.91 9.96
N ARG A 341 15.29 17.94 10.82
CA ARG A 341 14.27 18.12 11.87
C ARG A 341 13.41 19.35 11.53
N PRO A 342 12.48 19.22 10.57
CA PRO A 342 11.58 20.30 10.24
C PRO A 342 10.73 20.67 11.47
N ARG A 343 10.25 21.92 11.52
CA ARG A 343 9.25 22.28 12.54
C ARG A 343 7.95 21.56 12.21
N THR A 344 7.40 20.84 13.19
CA THR A 344 6.15 20.11 13.07
C THR A 344 5.23 20.46 14.22
N GLU A 345 3.92 20.36 13.96
CA GLU A 345 2.93 20.37 15.03
C GLU A 345 3.01 19.07 15.83
N GLN A 346 2.57 19.11 17.09
CA GLN A 346 2.50 17.90 17.91
C GLN A 346 1.50 16.89 17.31
N PRO A 347 1.77 15.58 17.41
CA PRO A 347 0.79 14.55 17.09
C PRO A 347 -0.53 14.76 17.83
N LEU A 348 -1.64 14.77 17.10
CA LEU A 348 -2.98 14.85 17.69
C LEU A 348 -3.40 13.47 18.22
N LEU A 349 -3.08 13.21 19.48
CA LEU A 349 -3.40 11.96 20.17
C LEU A 349 -4.56 12.16 21.16
N GLY A 350 -5.38 11.12 21.36
CA GLY A 350 -6.48 11.17 22.32
C GLY A 350 -7.61 12.13 21.95
N VAL A 351 -7.75 12.46 20.66
CA VAL A 351 -8.81 13.35 20.16
C VAL A 351 -10.20 12.74 20.29
N THR A 352 -11.23 13.57 20.37
CA THR A 352 -12.65 13.16 20.42
C THR A 352 -13.16 12.67 19.06
N ALA A 353 -14.28 11.93 19.05
CA ALA A 353 -14.91 11.48 17.81
C ALA A 353 -15.36 12.65 16.90
N ASP A 354 -15.77 13.78 17.48
CA ASP A 354 -16.16 14.96 16.71
C ASP A 354 -14.95 15.69 16.12
N GLN A 355 -13.80 15.71 16.82
CA GLN A 355 -12.55 16.21 16.25
C GLN A 355 -12.08 15.35 15.07
N ILE A 356 -12.13 14.02 15.20
CA ILE A 356 -11.80 13.11 14.08
C ILE A 356 -12.73 13.39 12.91
N ARG A 357 -14.04 13.52 13.15
CA ARG A 357 -15.01 13.86 12.11
C ARG A 357 -14.65 15.16 11.41
N GLN A 358 -14.35 16.22 12.17
CA GLN A 358 -13.97 17.51 11.61
C GLN A 358 -12.72 17.36 10.74
N MET A 359 -11.69 16.66 11.21
CA MET A 359 -10.48 16.39 10.42
C MET A 359 -10.84 15.73 9.10
N VAL A 360 -11.58 14.61 9.13
CA VAL A 360 -11.98 13.85 7.93
C VAL A 360 -12.81 14.69 6.97
N THR A 361 -13.77 15.49 7.47
CA THR A 361 -14.61 16.38 6.63
C THR A 361 -13.80 17.51 5.96
N THR A 362 -12.67 17.92 6.55
CA THR A 362 -11.83 19.00 6.02
C THR A 362 -10.62 18.52 5.22
N LEU A 363 -10.47 17.20 5.02
CA LEU A 363 -9.37 16.66 4.23
C LEU A 363 -9.45 17.17 2.78
N PRO A 364 -8.29 17.45 2.14
CA PRO A 364 -8.27 17.77 0.73
C PRO A 364 -8.87 16.60 -0.06
N ALA A 365 -9.70 16.92 -1.05
CA ALA A 365 -10.26 15.92 -1.95
C ALA A 365 -9.11 15.20 -2.68
N PRO A 366 -9.12 13.86 -2.71
CA PRO A 366 -8.06 13.10 -3.36
C PRO A 366 -8.16 13.26 -4.87
N SER A 367 -7.00 13.31 -5.53
CA SER A 367 -6.93 13.44 -6.99
C SER A 367 -7.43 12.18 -7.69
N THR A 368 -8.18 12.36 -8.77
CA THR A 368 -8.66 11.26 -9.64
C THR A 368 -8.10 11.45 -11.04
N ALA A 369 -8.07 10.38 -11.85
CA ALA A 369 -7.55 10.43 -13.22
C ALA A 369 -8.48 11.20 -14.18
N TRP A 370 -9.72 11.45 -13.76
CA TRP A 370 -10.79 11.94 -14.62
C TRP A 370 -11.17 13.37 -14.26
N PRO A 371 -11.53 14.21 -15.25
CA PRO A 371 -12.07 15.54 -14.98
C PRO A 371 -13.31 15.45 -14.10
N ASP A 372 -13.47 16.40 -13.17
CA ASP A 372 -14.64 16.46 -12.27
C ASP A 372 -15.95 16.40 -13.06
N GLU A 373 -16.02 17.03 -14.24
CA GLU A 373 -17.21 17.00 -15.09
C GLU A 373 -17.61 15.57 -15.49
N GLU A 374 -16.65 14.72 -15.86
CA GLU A 374 -16.93 13.33 -16.26
C GLU A 374 -17.38 12.48 -15.08
N VAL A 375 -16.76 12.68 -13.91
CA VAL A 375 -17.20 12.03 -12.66
C VAL A 375 -18.61 12.49 -12.29
N GLN A 376 -18.90 13.78 -12.40
CA GLN A 376 -20.21 14.33 -12.07
C GLN A 376 -21.33 13.82 -12.99
N LYS A 377 -21.04 13.50 -14.26
CA LYS A 377 -22.04 12.88 -15.15
C LYS A 377 -22.59 11.57 -14.57
N LEU A 378 -21.75 10.76 -13.93
CA LEU A 378 -22.17 9.52 -13.26
C LEU A 378 -22.80 9.79 -11.88
N VAL A 379 -22.27 10.75 -11.13
CA VAL A 379 -22.84 11.10 -9.81
C VAL A 379 -24.26 11.64 -9.92
N VAL A 380 -24.56 12.42 -10.96
CA VAL A 380 -25.92 12.92 -11.24
C VAL A 380 -26.90 11.77 -11.55
N LEU A 381 -26.41 10.62 -12.03
CA LEU A 381 -27.21 9.41 -12.23
C LEU A 381 -27.52 8.66 -10.92
N GLY A 382 -26.97 9.11 -9.79
CA GLY A 382 -27.23 8.56 -8.46
C GLY A 382 -26.10 7.67 -7.92
N PHE A 383 -25.02 7.48 -8.67
CA PHE A 383 -23.86 6.70 -8.21
C PHE A 383 -22.99 7.50 -7.25
N ALA A 384 -22.37 6.82 -6.29
CA ALA A 384 -21.42 7.47 -5.41
C ALA A 384 -20.15 7.86 -6.18
N GLN A 385 -19.50 8.96 -5.79
CA GLN A 385 -18.32 9.49 -6.49
C GLN A 385 -17.20 8.46 -6.65
N HIS A 386 -16.97 7.61 -5.64
CA HIS A 386 -15.96 6.57 -5.72
C HIS A 386 -16.32 5.44 -6.71
N GLU A 387 -17.61 5.10 -6.84
CA GLU A 387 -18.09 4.14 -7.84
C GLU A 387 -17.95 4.73 -9.24
N ALA A 388 -18.26 6.01 -9.42
CA ALA A 388 -18.06 6.72 -10.67
C ALA A 388 -16.58 6.71 -11.09
N VAL A 389 -15.67 7.05 -10.19
CA VAL A 389 -14.22 7.04 -10.45
C VAL A 389 -13.73 5.62 -10.75
N ALA A 390 -14.16 4.61 -9.98
CA ALA A 390 -13.78 3.22 -10.21
C ALA A 390 -14.30 2.69 -11.55
N ALA A 391 -15.52 3.04 -11.94
CA ALA A 391 -16.08 2.67 -13.24
C ALA A 391 -15.34 3.37 -14.39
N LEU A 392 -15.01 4.66 -14.26
CA LEU A 392 -14.21 5.37 -15.25
C LEU A 392 -12.79 4.78 -15.35
N ASN A 393 -12.19 4.37 -14.23
CA ASN A 393 -10.91 3.65 -14.25
C ASN A 393 -11.02 2.34 -15.03
N ALA A 394 -12.11 1.59 -14.88
CA ALA A 394 -12.33 0.33 -15.58
C ALA A 394 -12.65 0.50 -17.07
N THR A 395 -13.12 1.68 -17.50
CA THR A 395 -13.55 1.94 -18.87
C THR A 395 -12.67 2.93 -19.62
N ASP A 396 -11.49 3.22 -19.08
CA ASP A 396 -10.55 4.20 -19.65
C ASP A 396 -11.23 5.56 -19.93
N GLY A 397 -12.05 6.01 -18.97
CA GLY A 397 -12.73 7.29 -19.00
C GLY A 397 -13.99 7.32 -19.86
N ASN A 398 -14.40 6.20 -20.46
CA ASN A 398 -15.64 6.14 -21.23
C ASN A 398 -16.86 6.16 -20.28
N VAL A 399 -17.51 7.33 -20.18
CA VAL A 399 -18.68 7.55 -19.31
C VAL A 399 -19.87 6.66 -19.65
N GLU A 400 -20.13 6.41 -20.93
CA GLU A 400 -21.27 5.57 -21.35
C GLU A 400 -21.06 4.12 -20.92
N MET A 401 -19.85 3.59 -21.15
CA MET A 401 -19.48 2.26 -20.66
C MET A 401 -19.48 2.21 -19.14
N ALA A 402 -18.96 3.25 -18.46
CA ALA A 402 -18.91 3.30 -17.01
C ALA A 402 -20.32 3.28 -16.40
N ALA A 403 -21.24 4.06 -16.96
CA ALA A 403 -22.65 4.02 -16.57
C ALA A 403 -23.25 2.62 -16.79
N GLY A 404 -22.99 2.00 -17.93
CA GLY A 404 -23.42 0.63 -18.23
C GLY A 404 -22.93 -0.39 -17.19
N PHE A 405 -21.63 -0.39 -16.89
CA PHE A 405 -21.03 -1.23 -15.84
C PHE A 405 -21.69 -1.02 -14.48
N LEU A 406 -21.91 0.23 -14.10
CA LEU A 406 -22.54 0.57 -12.82
C LEU A 406 -24.00 0.07 -12.77
N PHE A 407 -24.80 0.29 -13.81
CA PHE A 407 -26.19 -0.18 -13.83
C PHE A 407 -26.32 -1.71 -13.83
N GLU A 408 -25.35 -2.46 -14.38
CA GLU A 408 -25.36 -3.93 -14.32
C GLU A 408 -25.09 -4.48 -12.91
N HIS A 409 -24.41 -3.72 -12.05
CA HIS A 409 -24.01 -4.14 -10.69
C HIS A 409 -25.01 -3.72 -9.60
N TYR A 410 -25.99 -2.88 -9.92
CA TYR A 410 -27.08 -2.53 -9.03
C TYR A 410 -28.27 -3.47 -9.25
N PRO A 411 -28.85 -4.09 -8.19
CA PRO A 411 -30.09 -4.82 -8.34
C PRO A 411 -31.20 -3.87 -8.80
N GLN A 412 -31.97 -4.28 -9.81
CA GLN A 412 -33.17 -3.57 -10.28
C GLN A 412 -34.25 -3.48 -9.20
#